data_AF-A0A974U1R0-F1
#
_entry.id   AF-A0A974U1R0-F1
#
_cell.length_a   1.000
_cell.length_b   1.000
_cell.length_c   1.000
_cell.angle_alpha   90.00
_cell.angle_beta   90.00
_cell.angle_gamma   90.00
#
_symmetry.space_group_name_H-M   'P 1'
#
loop_
_entity.id
_entity.type
_entity.pdbx_description
1 polymer ?
#
loop_
_entity_poly.entity_id
_entity_poly.type
_entity_poly.pdbx_seq_one_letter_code
_entity_poly.pdbx_strand_id
1 'polypeptide(L)'
;MKNEIRINNIKFWVDQNIIYCKLYNNSEVNYSYNDFENLFHESISKLSNGTYLPIIFNFKEIDNPLLVKLFKLLSNNPKIKNAVLSKAFLVKSYKQKILLSFYVLFSDSNVPNLIFKNSNSAIQYSDQNYAVFNSKNSDN
;
A
#
# COMPACT_ATOMS: atom_id res chain seq x y z
N MET A 1 18.61 -9.37 -8.31
CA MET A 1 18.09 -8.59 -7.15
C MET A 1 17.01 -9.41 -6.48
N LYS A 2 16.91 -9.42 -5.14
CA LYS A 2 15.75 -10.02 -4.47
C LYS A 2 14.57 -9.07 -4.68
N ASN A 3 13.76 -9.33 -5.71
CA ASN A 3 12.54 -8.57 -5.99
C ASN A 3 11.44 -8.88 -4.99
N GLU A 4 11.73 -9.61 -3.92
CA GLU A 4 10.79 -10.09 -2.93
C GLU A 4 11.40 -10.03 -1.53
N ILE A 5 10.62 -9.50 -0.58
CA ILE A 5 10.93 -9.45 0.85
C ILE A 5 9.77 -10.12 1.58
N ARG A 6 10.07 -11.11 2.43
CA ARG A 6 9.09 -11.71 3.34
C ARG A 6 9.51 -11.47 4.77
N ILE A 7 8.61 -10.88 5.54
CA ILE A 7 8.80 -10.65 6.97
C ILE A 7 7.48 -11.04 7.65
N ASN A 8 7.54 -12.06 8.52
CA ASN A 8 6.37 -12.60 9.21
C ASN A 8 5.22 -12.94 8.24
N ASN A 9 4.06 -12.32 8.45
CA ASN A 9 2.84 -12.46 7.66
C ASN A 9 2.71 -11.41 6.55
N ILE A 10 3.82 -10.83 6.10
CA ILE A 10 3.83 -9.78 5.08
C ILE A 10 4.81 -10.16 3.98
N LYS A 11 4.33 -10.11 2.75
CA LYS A 11 5.14 -10.32 1.55
C LYS A 11 5.13 -9.04 0.72
N PHE A 12 6.31 -8.51 0.45
CA PHE A 12 6.52 -7.42 -0.50
C PHE A 12 7.21 -7.94 -1.74
N TRP A 13 6.85 -7.42 -2.91
CA TRP A 13 7.62 -7.63 -4.13
C TRP A 13 7.41 -6.48 -5.12
N VAL A 14 8.26 -6.39 -6.13
CA VAL A 14 8.08 -5.45 -7.24
C VAL A 14 7.74 -6.22 -8.51
N ASP A 15 6.73 -5.74 -9.21
CA ASP A 15 6.39 -6.19 -10.56
C ASP A 15 5.90 -4.99 -11.36
N GLN A 16 6.40 -4.83 -12.60
CA GLN A 16 6.03 -3.75 -13.52
C GLN A 16 6.00 -2.34 -12.90
N ASN A 17 7.06 -1.97 -12.14
CA ASN A 17 7.17 -0.67 -11.43
C ASN A 17 6.11 -0.43 -10.35
N ILE A 18 5.43 -1.47 -9.88
CA ILE A 18 4.50 -1.40 -8.76
C ILE A 18 5.08 -2.21 -7.60
N ILE A 19 5.07 -1.63 -6.40
CA ILE A 19 5.31 -2.38 -5.17
C ILE A 19 4.01 -3.07 -4.79
N TYR A 20 4.05 -4.39 -4.65
CA TYR A 20 2.97 -5.17 -4.11
C TYR A 20 3.28 -5.52 -2.66
N CYS A 21 2.31 -5.34 -1.78
CA CYS A 21 2.37 -5.74 -0.39
C CYS A 21 1.16 -6.63 -0.11
N LYS A 22 1.39 -7.92 0.18
CA LYS A 22 0.34 -8.86 0.57
C LYS A 22 0.45 -9.16 2.05
N LEU A 23 -0.65 -8.93 2.76
CA LEU A 23 -0.77 -9.22 4.18
C LEU A 23 -1.61 -10.48 4.37
N TYR A 24 -1.10 -11.40 5.18
CA TYR A 24 -1.77 -12.65 5.54
C TYR A 24 -2.39 -12.52 6.92
N ASN A 25 -3.56 -13.11 7.12
CA ASN A 25 -4.16 -13.23 8.43
C ASN A 25 -3.26 -14.12 9.29
N ASN A 26 -2.72 -13.58 10.37
CA ASN A 26 -2.15 -14.37 11.45
C ASN A 26 -2.49 -13.67 12.78
N SER A 27 -3.05 -14.42 13.72
CA SER A 27 -3.55 -13.95 15.02
C SER A 27 -2.45 -13.49 15.98
N GLU A 28 -1.18 -13.78 15.68
CA GLU A 28 -0.10 -13.68 16.67
C GLU A 28 0.77 -12.42 16.54
N VAL A 29 0.62 -11.61 15.49
CA VAL A 29 1.59 -10.53 15.26
C VAL A 29 1.18 -9.22 15.93
N ASN A 30 1.59 -9.08 17.19
CA ASN A 30 1.59 -7.83 17.93
C ASN A 30 2.77 -6.96 17.48
N TYR A 31 2.61 -6.26 16.36
CA TYR A 31 3.56 -5.20 16.03
C TYR A 31 3.33 -4.02 16.98
N SER A 32 4.41 -3.57 17.64
CA SER A 32 4.41 -2.21 18.16
C SER A 32 4.23 -1.26 16.97
N TYR A 33 3.54 -0.13 17.19
CA TYR A 33 3.23 0.81 16.12
C TYR A 33 4.50 1.23 15.36
N ASN A 34 5.56 1.59 16.10
CA ASN A 34 6.83 2.07 15.54
C ASN A 34 7.57 1.00 14.72
N ASP A 35 7.59 -0.25 15.19
CA ASP A 35 8.29 -1.32 14.48
C ASP A 35 7.59 -1.64 13.15
N PHE A 36 6.25 -1.55 13.13
CA PHE A 36 5.48 -1.74 11.91
C PHE A 36 5.76 -0.64 10.89
N GLU A 37 5.78 0.62 11.30
CA GLU A 37 6.04 1.74 10.38
C GLU A 37 7.44 1.65 9.74
N ASN A 38 8.44 1.35 10.57
CA ASN A 38 9.82 1.20 10.10
C ASN A 38 9.97 0.04 9.12
N LEU A 39 9.34 -1.11 9.43
CA LEU A 39 9.34 -2.27 8.55
C LEU A 39 8.79 -1.95 7.16
N PHE A 40 7.65 -1.25 7.08
CA PHE A 40 7.08 -0.87 5.79
C PHE A 40 7.97 0.12 5.05
N HIS A 41 8.44 1.16 5.74
CA HIS A 41 9.31 2.17 5.13
C HIS A 41 10.59 1.53 4.57
N GLU A 42 11.31 0.73 5.35
CA GLU A 42 12.54 0.06 4.92
C GLU A 42 12.29 -0.91 3.76
N SER A 43 11.20 -1.69 3.82
CA SER A 43 10.84 -2.62 2.76
C SER A 43 10.53 -1.89 1.45
N ILE A 44 9.80 -0.77 1.52
CA ILE A 44 9.49 0.08 0.36
C ILE A 44 10.77 0.70 -0.19
N SER A 45 11.58 1.35 0.63
CA SER A 45 12.83 2.01 0.19
C SER A 45 13.80 1.02 -0.45
N LYS A 46 13.91 -0.19 0.10
CA LYS A 46 14.79 -1.24 -0.44
C LYS A 46 14.29 -1.75 -1.79
N LEU A 47 12.98 -1.89 -1.96
CA LEU A 47 12.38 -2.36 -3.21
C LEU A 47 12.33 -1.27 -4.28
N SER A 48 12.19 -0.01 -3.88
CA SER A 48 12.11 1.12 -4.79
C SER A 48 13.49 1.59 -5.28
N ASN A 49 14.57 1.19 -4.61
CA ASN A 49 15.96 1.47 -5.00
C ASN A 49 16.21 2.95 -5.34
N GLY A 50 15.71 3.84 -4.49
CA GLY A 50 15.85 5.30 -4.66
C GLY A 50 14.88 5.94 -5.64
N THR A 51 14.00 5.16 -6.29
CA THR A 51 12.89 5.68 -7.11
C THR A 51 11.59 5.74 -6.32
N TYR A 52 10.64 6.53 -6.80
CA TYR A 52 9.28 6.57 -6.26
C TYR A 52 8.39 5.64 -7.07
N LEU A 53 7.83 4.62 -6.41
CA LEU A 53 6.91 3.67 -7.03
C LEU A 53 5.52 3.77 -6.37
N PRO A 54 4.42 3.51 -7.10
CA PRO A 54 3.11 3.25 -6.49
C PRO A 54 3.14 1.94 -5.70
N ILE A 55 2.25 1.83 -4.70
CA ILE A 55 2.10 0.62 -3.88
C ILE A 55 0.66 0.11 -3.87
N ILE A 56 0.52 -1.22 -3.97
CA ILE A 56 -0.74 -1.94 -3.78
C ILE A 56 -0.67 -2.77 -2.49
N PHE A 57 -1.49 -2.41 -1.51
CA PHE A 57 -1.73 -3.20 -0.30
C PHE A 57 -2.89 -4.18 -0.54
N ASN A 58 -2.59 -5.48 -0.52
CA ASN A 58 -3.58 -6.54 -0.69
C ASN A 58 -4.04 -7.06 0.67
N PHE A 59 -5.29 -6.74 1.00
CA PHE A 59 -6.00 -7.14 2.21
C PHE A 59 -7.05 -8.23 1.98
N LYS A 60 -7.04 -8.93 0.84
CA LYS A 60 -8.07 -9.93 0.53
C LYS A 60 -8.15 -11.05 1.58
N GLU A 61 -7.06 -11.34 2.25
CA GLU A 61 -6.95 -12.40 3.27
C GLU A 61 -7.07 -11.86 4.71
N ILE A 62 -7.38 -10.56 4.88
CA ILE A 62 -7.47 -9.92 6.20
C ILE A 62 -8.92 -9.86 6.69
N ASP A 63 -9.10 -10.12 7.99
CA ASP A 63 -10.39 -9.98 8.66
C ASP A 63 -10.72 -8.55 9.08
N ASN A 64 -12.01 -8.25 9.19
CA ASN A 64 -12.50 -6.88 9.33
C ASN A 64 -11.89 -6.09 10.50
N PRO A 65 -11.69 -6.66 11.72
CA PRO A 65 -11.09 -5.90 12.82
C PRO A 65 -9.64 -5.48 12.51
N LEU A 66 -8.85 -6.41 11.97
CA LEU A 66 -7.45 -6.17 11.61
C LEU A 66 -7.35 -5.27 10.37
N LEU A 67 -8.28 -5.42 9.41
CA LEU A 67 -8.37 -4.64 8.19
C LEU A 67 -8.45 -3.14 8.49
N VAL A 68 -9.36 -2.73 9.37
CA VAL A 68 -9.55 -1.31 9.71
C VAL A 68 -8.33 -0.75 10.41
N LYS A 69 -7.72 -1.51 11.34
CA LYS A 69 -6.50 -1.11 12.04
C LYS A 69 -5.34 -0.89 11.08
N LEU A 70 -5.09 -1.85 10.18
CA LEU A 70 -4.04 -1.78 9.18
C LEU A 70 -4.29 -0.67 8.17
N PHE A 71 -5.53 -0.52 7.71
CA PHE A 71 -5.89 0.54 6.77
C PHE A 71 -5.60 1.92 7.34
N LYS A 72 -6.07 2.22 8.56
CA LYS A 72 -5.82 3.51 9.22
C LYS A 72 -4.34 3.81 9.40
N LEU A 73 -3.57 2.79 9.79
CA LEU A 73 -2.13 2.93 9.94
C LEU A 73 -1.49 3.26 8.59
N LEU A 74 -1.71 2.43 7.57
CA LEU A 74 -1.04 2.56 6.27
C LEU A 74 -1.53 3.75 5.44
N SER A 75 -2.79 4.17 5.59
CA SER A 75 -3.36 5.29 4.85
C SER A 75 -2.79 6.64 5.30
N ASN A 76 -2.46 6.77 6.60
CA ASN A 76 -2.08 8.05 7.21
C ASN A 76 -0.61 8.11 7.66
N ASN A 77 0.14 7.01 7.55
CA ASN A 77 1.54 6.96 7.93
C ASN A 77 2.41 7.94 7.11
N PRO A 78 3.08 8.92 7.75
CA PRO A 78 3.92 9.91 7.06
C PRO A 78 5.14 9.33 6.34
N LYS A 79 5.79 8.32 6.92
CA LYS A 79 6.98 7.67 6.32
C LYS A 79 6.63 6.98 5.01
N ILE A 80 5.53 6.21 5.01
CA ILE A 80 5.01 5.54 3.82
C ILE A 80 4.52 6.57 2.81
N LYS A 81 3.79 7.60 3.27
CA LYS A 81 3.32 8.71 2.42
C LYS A 81 4.47 9.34 1.62
N ASN A 82 5.63 9.54 2.25
CA ASN A 82 6.78 10.18 1.63
C ASN A 82 7.68 9.19 0.84
N ALA A 83 7.35 7.90 0.81
CA ALA A 83 8.14 6.87 0.15
C ALA A 83 7.48 6.32 -1.13
N VAL A 84 6.22 6.68 -1.42
CA VAL A 84 5.43 6.13 -2.54
C VAL A 84 4.69 7.21 -3.31
N LEU A 85 4.40 6.96 -4.59
CA LEU A 85 3.64 7.89 -5.45
C LEU A 85 2.14 7.88 -5.15
N SER A 86 1.58 6.69 -4.99
CA SER A 86 0.16 6.48 -4.74
C SER A 86 -0.04 5.21 -3.93
N LYS A 87 -1.20 5.12 -3.28
CA LYS A 87 -1.57 3.96 -2.45
C LYS A 87 -2.90 3.39 -2.94
N ALA A 88 -2.87 2.13 -3.36
CA ALA A 88 -4.05 1.36 -3.67
C ALA A 88 -4.28 0.27 -2.62
N PHE A 89 -5.52 0.11 -2.17
CA PHE A 89 -5.91 -0.88 -1.17
C PHE A 89 -6.88 -1.88 -1.80
N LEU A 90 -6.45 -3.12 -1.95
CA LEU A 90 -7.22 -4.20 -2.55
C LEU A 90 -7.94 -5.01 -1.46
N VAL A 91 -9.26 -5.04 -1.50
CA VAL A 91 -10.13 -5.70 -0.49
C VAL A 91 -10.90 -6.87 -1.08
N LYS A 92 -11.45 -7.75 -0.21
CA LYS A 92 -12.15 -8.97 -0.65
C LYS A 92 -13.60 -8.73 -1.08
N SER A 93 -14.26 -7.71 -0.53
CA SER A 93 -15.69 -7.48 -0.78
C SER A 93 -16.05 -6.00 -0.91
N TYR A 94 -17.21 -5.72 -1.54
CA TYR A 94 -17.76 -4.37 -1.60
C TYR A 94 -18.09 -3.81 -0.21
N LYS A 95 -18.52 -4.67 0.73
CA LYS A 95 -18.75 -4.27 2.13
C LYS A 95 -17.49 -3.69 2.78
N GLN A 96 -16.35 -4.34 2.58
CA GLN A 96 -15.05 -3.83 3.05
C GLN A 96 -14.67 -2.52 2.34
N LYS A 97 -14.91 -2.42 1.03
CA LYS A 97 -14.65 -1.19 0.29
C LYS A 97 -15.43 -0.02 0.87
N ILE A 98 -16.74 -0.18 1.07
CA ILE A 98 -17.62 0.83 1.65
C ILE A 98 -17.14 1.21 3.06
N LEU A 99 -16.87 0.22 3.92
CA LEU A 99 -16.35 0.43 5.27
C LEU A 99 -15.08 1.28 5.28
N LEU A 100 -14.12 0.96 4.42
CA LEU A 100 -12.84 1.69 4.35
C LEU A 100 -12.99 3.09 3.72
N SER A 101 -13.91 3.25 2.77
CA SER A 101 -14.20 4.56 2.17
C SER A 101 -14.70 5.58 3.18
N PHE A 102 -15.46 5.17 4.20
CA PHE A 102 -15.81 6.06 5.31
C PHE A 102 -14.59 6.59 6.04
N TYR A 103 -13.54 5.79 6.23
CA TYR A 103 -12.31 6.27 6.87
C TYR A 103 -11.48 7.21 5.98
N VAL A 104 -11.54 7.05 4.65
CA VAL A 104 -10.86 7.96 3.71
C VAL A 104 -11.45 9.35 3.76
N LEU A 105 -12.78 9.47 3.83
CA LEU A 105 -13.49 10.75 3.87
C LEU A 105 -13.05 11.64 5.04
N PHE A 106 -12.61 11.04 6.14
CA PHE A 106 -12.13 11.75 7.33
C PHE A 106 -10.60 11.76 7.46
N SER A 107 -9.87 11.47 6.37
CA SER A 107 -8.40 11.44 6.36
C SER A 107 -7.79 12.62 5.60
N ASP A 108 -6.83 13.32 6.20
CA ASP A 108 -6.08 14.46 5.60
C ASP A 108 -4.92 14.01 4.69
N SER A 109 -5.08 12.91 3.94
CA SER A 109 -3.99 12.38 3.12
C SER A 109 -3.89 13.08 1.76
N ASN A 110 -2.88 13.93 1.59
CA ASN A 110 -2.52 14.52 0.28
C ASN A 110 -1.99 13.50 -0.75
N VAL A 111 -1.63 12.27 -0.33
CA VAL A 111 -1.31 11.17 -1.26
C VAL A 111 -2.59 10.41 -1.54
N PRO A 112 -2.93 10.18 -2.81
CA PRO A 112 -4.21 9.57 -3.13
C PRO A 112 -4.25 8.11 -2.65
N ASN A 113 -5.25 7.84 -1.82
CA ASN A 113 -5.57 6.55 -1.21
C ASN A 113 -6.85 6.02 -1.86
N LEU A 114 -6.75 5.05 -2.77
CA LEU A 114 -7.93 4.47 -3.42
C LEU A 114 -8.15 3.02 -3.03
N ILE A 115 -9.42 2.63 -2.90
CA ILE A 115 -9.83 1.29 -2.47
C ILE A 115 -10.50 0.55 -3.62
N PHE A 116 -10.00 -0.64 -3.91
CA PHE A 116 -10.40 -1.48 -5.03
C PHE A 116 -10.82 -2.88 -4.58
N LYS A 117 -11.78 -3.47 -5.28
CA LYS A 117 -12.09 -4.91 -5.18
C LYS A 117 -11.41 -5.70 -6.32
N ASN A 118 -11.29 -5.06 -7.48
CA ASN A 118 -10.71 -5.63 -8.69
C ASN A 118 -9.22 -5.30 -8.76
N SER A 119 -8.39 -6.32 -8.99
CA SER A 119 -6.93 -6.16 -9.08
C SER A 119 -6.52 -5.33 -10.29
N ASN A 120 -7.13 -5.55 -11.45
CA ASN A 120 -6.80 -4.82 -12.68
C ASN A 120 -7.05 -3.33 -12.53
N SER A 121 -8.13 -2.93 -11.87
CA SER A 121 -8.41 -1.51 -11.59
C SER A 121 -7.36 -0.89 -10.65
N ALA A 122 -6.86 -1.64 -9.66
CA ALA A 122 -5.81 -1.17 -8.76
C ALA A 122 -4.46 -1.00 -9.49
N ILE A 123 -4.16 -1.94 -10.40
CA ILE A 123 -2.96 -1.91 -11.26
C ILE A 123 -3.04 -0.72 -12.21
N GLN A 124 -4.13 -0.60 -12.98
CA GLN A 124 -4.34 0.51 -13.91
C GLN A 124 -4.20 1.88 -13.22
N TYR A 125 -4.78 2.03 -12.03
CA TYR A 125 -4.63 3.25 -11.23
C TYR A 125 -3.16 3.51 -10.84
N SER A 126 -2.44 2.47 -10.43
CA SER A 126 -1.02 2.57 -10.04
C SER A 126 -0.15 2.97 -11.24
N ASP A 127 -0.36 2.33 -12.39
CA ASP A 127 0.34 2.62 -13.65
C ASP A 127 0.09 4.06 -14.12
N GLN A 128 -1.15 4.54 -14.04
CA GLN A 128 -1.49 5.91 -14.40
C GLN A 128 -0.75 6.93 -13.53
N ASN A 129 -0.66 6.71 -12.21
CA ASN A 129 0.08 7.61 -11.32
C ASN A 129 1.59 7.57 -11.60
N TYR A 130 2.14 6.38 -11.88
CA TYR A 130 3.55 6.24 -12.26
C TYR A 130 3.85 6.95 -13.58
N ALA A 131 2.99 6.80 -14.60
CA ALA A 131 3.14 7.45 -15.89
C ALA A 131 3.07 8.97 -15.77
N VAL A 132 2.09 9.51 -15.04
CA VAL A 132 1.92 10.97 -14.83
C VAL A 132 3.12 11.58 -14.10
N PHE A 133 3.70 10.86 -13.13
CA PHE A 133 4.89 11.34 -12.43
C PHE A 133 6.11 11.39 -13.36
N ASN A 134 6.33 10.33 -14.15
CA ASN A 134 7.48 10.27 -15.05
C ASN A 134 7.35 11.15 -16.29
N SER A 135 6.14 11.38 -16.80
CA SER A 135 5.93 12.33 -17.90
C SER A 135 6.30 13.75 -17.47
N LYS A 136 5.92 14.15 -16.25
CA LYS A 136 6.27 15.47 -15.69
C LYS A 136 7.76 15.66 -15.42
N ASN A 137 8.50 14.58 -15.17
CA ASN A 137 9.95 14.63 -14.97
C ASN A 137 10.74 14.61 -16.29
N SER A 138 10.07 14.39 -17.43
CA SER A 138 10.71 14.34 -18.76
C SER A 138 10.78 15.72 -19.45
N ASP A 139 10.10 16.73 -18.86
CA ASP A 139 9.97 18.08 -19.40
C ASP A 139 10.92 19.10 -18.71
N ASN A 140 11.89 18.63 -17.91
CA ASN A 140 12.94 19.43 -17.26
C ASN A 140 14.32 18.96 -17.71
#